data_AF-A0A5C8M632-F1
#
_entry.id   AF-A0A5C8M632-F1
#
_cell.length_a   1.000
_cell.length_b   1.000
_cell.length_c   1.000
_cell.angle_alpha   90.00
_cell.angle_beta   90.00
_cell.angle_gamma   90.00
#
_symmetry.space_group_name_H-M   'P 1'
#
loop_
_entity.id
_entity.type
_entity.pdbx_description
1 polymer ?
#
loop_
_entity_poly.entity_id
_entity_poly.type
_entity_poly.pdbx_seq_one_letter_code
_entity_poly.pdbx_strand_id
1 'polypeptide(L)'
;MLFNLRTDYFLNIMKNVKVSPNGYMALVSPGGSVIYSKATSSGNEIRPEGIDFLTNHIGYNGSFNVKNIAGQQMIVMFNTLGSNQWALAVIVPEDEMIQKEGQIKYISLSIIALWE
;
A
#
# COMPACT_ATOMS: atom_id res chain seq x y z
N MET A 1 5.57 11.00 23.39
CA MET A 1 6.27 11.70 22.28
C MET A 1 7.16 10.78 21.42
N LEU A 2 7.24 9.46 21.67
CA LEU A 2 8.04 8.52 20.87
C LEU A 2 7.35 7.99 19.59
N PHE A 3 6.04 8.28 19.42
CA PHE A 3 5.17 7.70 18.39
C PHE A 3 5.35 8.37 17.00
N ASN A 4 5.71 9.66 16.97
CA ASN A 4 5.86 10.40 15.71
C ASN A 4 7.09 9.98 14.89
N LEU A 5 8.22 9.71 15.54
CA LEU A 5 9.47 9.38 14.83
C LEU A 5 9.37 8.15 13.93
N ARG A 6 8.64 7.11 14.35
CA ARG A 6 8.46 5.90 13.52
C ARG A 6 7.51 6.14 12.35
N THR A 7 6.41 6.86 12.57
CA THR A 7 5.45 7.18 11.50
C THR A 7 6.09 8.11 10.46
N ASP A 8 6.78 9.17 10.87
CA ASP A 8 7.44 10.10 9.96
C ASP A 8 8.55 9.42 9.15
N TYR A 9 9.31 8.51 9.76
CA TYR A 9 10.32 7.71 9.06
C TYR A 9 9.69 6.79 8.02
N PHE A 10 8.58 6.12 8.37
CA PHE A 10 7.86 5.24 7.46
C PHE A 10 7.23 6.01 6.30
N LEU A 11 6.63 7.17 6.58
CA LEU A 11 6.10 8.08 5.57
C LEU A 11 7.21 8.58 4.63
N ASN A 12 8.41 8.84 5.16
CA ASN A 12 9.54 9.24 4.34
C ASN A 12 10.02 8.10 3.43
N ILE A 13 10.10 6.87 3.94
CA ILE A 13 10.39 5.70 3.09
C ILE A 13 9.31 5.57 2.01
N MET A 14 8.04 5.63 2.40
CA MET A 14 6.92 5.48 1.49
C MET A 14 6.99 6.47 0.32
N LYS A 15 7.29 7.74 0.60
CA LYS A 15 7.39 8.80 -0.42
C LYS A 15 8.50 8.56 -1.45
N ASN A 16 9.54 7.79 -1.10
CA ASN A 16 10.72 7.58 -1.94
C ASN A 16 10.70 6.26 -2.72
N VAL A 17 9.84 5.30 -2.38
CA VAL A 17 9.74 4.03 -3.14
C VAL A 17 8.93 4.25 -4.42
N LYS A 18 9.56 3.95 -5.55
CA LYS A 18 8.87 3.84 -6.84
C LYS A 18 8.28 2.44 -6.98
N VAL A 19 6.95 2.35 -6.86
CA VAL A 19 6.21 1.08 -7.00
C VAL A 19 6.07 0.70 -8.49
N SER A 20 5.43 1.57 -9.27
CA SER A 20 5.28 1.49 -10.72
C SER A 20 4.94 2.90 -11.25
N PRO A 21 4.81 3.13 -12.57
CA PRO A 21 4.42 4.43 -13.11
C PRO A 21 3.17 5.03 -12.43
N ASN A 22 2.07 4.27 -12.37
CA ASN A 22 0.83 4.71 -11.74
C ASN A 22 0.56 4.08 -10.37
N GLY A 23 1.40 3.15 -9.92
CA GLY A 23 1.32 2.54 -8.60
C GLY A 23 1.77 3.46 -7.47
N TYR A 24 1.23 3.21 -6.28
CA TYR A 24 1.46 4.00 -5.08
C TYR A 24 1.32 3.11 -3.84
N MET A 25 1.64 3.67 -2.66
CA MET A 25 1.36 3.00 -1.39
C MET A 25 0.33 3.78 -0.59
N ALA A 26 -0.42 3.06 0.21
CA ALA A 26 -1.37 3.59 1.17
C ALA A 26 -1.10 2.99 2.56
N LEU A 27 -1.17 3.83 3.58
CA LEU A 27 -1.16 3.41 4.97
C LEU A 27 -2.58 3.61 5.50
N VAL A 28 -3.24 2.52 5.90
CA VAL A 28 -4.62 2.53 6.38
C VAL A 28 -4.62 2.22 7.87
N SER A 29 -5.20 3.12 8.66
CA SER A 29 -5.35 2.96 10.11
C SER A 29 -6.56 2.08 10.47
N PRO A 30 -6.61 1.51 11.68
CA PRO A 30 -7.81 0.83 12.20
C PRO A 30 -9.08 1.67 12.20
N GLY A 31 -8.95 3.00 12.23
CA GLY A 31 -10.08 3.94 12.17
C GLY A 31 -10.47 4.35 10.74
N GLY A 32 -9.92 3.71 9.71
CA GLY A 32 -10.23 3.98 8.30
C GLY A 32 -9.55 5.23 7.72
N SER A 33 -8.73 5.95 8.49
CA SER A 33 -7.91 7.05 7.94
C SER A 33 -6.84 6.49 7.00
N VAL A 34 -6.61 7.16 5.87
CA VAL A 34 -5.70 6.73 4.80
C VAL A 34 -4.63 7.79 4.56
N ILE A 35 -3.37 7.36 4.45
CA ILE A 35 -2.25 8.21 4.06
C ILE A 35 -1.59 7.64 2.79
N TYR A 36 -1.51 8.44 1.73
CA TYR A 36 -0.91 8.03 0.46
C TYR A 36 0.58 8.43 0.35
N SER A 37 1.38 7.61 -0.33
CA SER A 37 2.81 7.87 -0.54
C SER A 37 3.10 8.99 -1.54
N LYS A 38 2.18 9.24 -2.46
CA LYS A 38 2.21 10.37 -3.40
C LYS A 38 0.81 10.94 -3.54
N ALA A 39 0.73 12.19 -4.00
CA ALA A 39 -0.54 12.75 -4.45
C ALA A 39 -1.11 11.84 -5.54
N THR A 40 -2.25 11.25 -5.28
CA THR A 40 -3.02 10.51 -6.26
C THR A 40 -3.65 11.52 -7.20
N SER A 41 -3.37 11.43 -8.50
CA SER A 41 -4.15 12.16 -9.49
C SER A 41 -5.62 11.75 -9.36
N SER A 42 -6.54 12.71 -9.48
CA SER A 42 -7.98 12.45 -9.36
C SER A 42 -8.38 11.27 -10.25
N GLY A 43 -8.84 10.17 -9.65
CA GLY A 43 -9.25 8.96 -10.38
C GLY A 43 -8.38 7.72 -10.14
N ASN A 44 -7.12 7.88 -9.71
CA ASN A 44 -6.20 6.75 -9.46
C ASN A 44 -6.39 6.07 -8.11
N GLU A 45 -7.13 6.68 -7.19
CA GLU A 45 -7.47 6.08 -5.90
C GLU A 45 -8.34 4.84 -6.10
N ILE A 46 -8.04 3.78 -5.34
CA ILE A 46 -8.94 2.62 -5.23
C ILE A 46 -10.30 3.06 -4.69
N ARG A 47 -11.34 2.38 -5.14
CA ARG A 47 -12.69 2.67 -4.67
C ARG A 47 -12.84 2.33 -3.17
N PRO A 48 -13.84 2.93 -2.49
CA PRO A 48 -14.04 2.76 -1.06
C PRO A 48 -14.07 1.30 -0.59
N GLU A 49 -14.63 0.38 -1.39
CA GLU A 49 -14.67 -1.05 -1.05
C GLU A 49 -13.27 -1.66 -0.82
N GLY A 50 -12.22 -1.12 -1.45
CA GLY A 50 -10.85 -1.56 -1.21
C GLY A 50 -10.27 -1.06 0.10
N ILE A 51 -10.64 0.16 0.52
CA ILE A 51 -10.26 0.72 1.82
C ILE A 51 -11.01 0.00 2.94
N ASP A 52 -12.30 -0.28 2.73
CA ASP A 52 -13.11 -1.06 3.66
C ASP A 52 -12.55 -2.49 3.81
N PHE A 53 -12.13 -3.11 2.71
CA PHE A 53 -11.48 -4.42 2.76
C PHE A 53 -10.20 -4.37 3.60
N LEU A 54 -9.31 -3.39 3.36
CA LEU A 54 -8.09 -3.22 4.14
C LEU A 54 -8.37 -3.02 5.63
N THR A 55 -9.36 -2.18 5.96
CA THR A 55 -9.73 -1.87 7.35
C THR A 55 -10.28 -3.10 8.07
N ASN A 56 -11.12 -3.89 7.40
CA ASN A 56 -11.74 -5.09 7.97
C ASN A 56 -10.79 -6.29 8.09
N HIS A 57 -9.64 -6.28 7.38
CA HIS A 57 -8.65 -7.35 7.39
C HIS A 57 -7.32 -6.93 8.03
N ILE A 58 -7.36 -5.91 8.89
CA ILE A 58 -6.24 -5.58 9.77
C ILE A 58 -5.90 -6.79 10.65
N GLY A 59 -4.62 -7.11 10.74
CA GLY A 59 -4.10 -8.31 11.39
C GLY A 59 -3.77 -9.43 10.40
N TYR A 60 -4.19 -9.30 9.14
CA TYR A 60 -3.86 -10.22 8.06
C TYR A 60 -2.90 -9.58 7.06
N ASN A 61 -2.33 -10.44 6.22
CA ASN A 61 -1.47 -10.10 5.10
C ASN A 61 -2.03 -10.80 3.86
N GLY A 62 -1.95 -10.17 2.69
CA GLY A 62 -2.46 -10.79 1.48
C GLY A 62 -2.52 -9.86 0.29
N SER A 63 -3.32 -10.26 -0.69
CA SER A 63 -3.58 -9.46 -1.88
C SER A 63 -5.02 -9.61 -2.35
N PHE A 64 -5.54 -8.57 -2.99
CA PHE A 64 -6.86 -8.59 -3.60
C PHE A 64 -6.93 -7.65 -4.79
N ASN A 65 -7.94 -7.86 -5.63
CA ASN A 65 -8.20 -7.04 -6.81
C ASN A 65 -9.33 -6.07 -6.50
N VAL A 66 -9.20 -4.81 -6.91
CA VAL A 66 -10.22 -3.77 -6.77
C VAL A 66 -10.13 -2.81 -7.95
N LYS A 67 -11.18 -2.05 -8.22
CA LYS A 67 -11.10 -0.98 -9.22
C LYS A 67 -10.67 0.33 -8.58
N ASN A 68 -10.02 1.19 -9.34
CA ASN A 68 -9.90 2.60 -9.00
C ASN A 68 -11.18 3.38 -9.35
N ILE A 69 -11.23 4.65 -8.94
CA ILE A 69 -12.36 5.55 -9.22
C ILE A 69 -12.59 5.66 -10.74
N ALA A 70 -11.53 5.66 -11.55
CA ALA A 70 -11.60 5.66 -13.02
C ALA A 70 -12.07 4.33 -13.65
N GLY A 71 -12.27 3.27 -12.84
CA GLY A 71 -12.74 1.95 -13.28
C GLY A 71 -11.64 1.01 -13.78
N GLN A 72 -10.37 1.42 -13.72
CA GLN A 72 -9.22 0.57 -14.02
C GLN A 72 -9.01 -0.48 -12.93
N GLN A 73 -8.59 -1.68 -13.35
CA GLN A 73 -8.34 -2.79 -12.44
C GLN A 73 -6.99 -2.60 -11.73
N MET A 74 -7.03 -2.66 -10.41
CA MET A 74 -5.89 -2.51 -9.52
C MET A 74 -5.69 -3.80 -8.73
N ILE A 75 -4.44 -4.12 -8.44
CA ILE A 75 -4.05 -5.13 -7.49
C ILE A 75 -3.50 -4.43 -6.26
N VAL A 76 -4.00 -4.86 -5.11
CA VAL A 76 -3.61 -4.37 -3.79
C VAL A 76 -2.91 -5.51 -3.08
N MET A 77 -1.66 -5.29 -2.68
CA MET A 77 -0.91 -6.20 -1.81
C MET A 77 -0.71 -5.51 -0.47
N PHE A 78 -1.02 -6.16 0.64
CA PHE A 78 -1.01 -5.51 1.94
C PHE A 78 -0.40 -6.39 3.03
N ASN A 79 0.23 -5.73 3.99
CA ASN A 79 0.70 -6.30 5.24
C ASN A 79 0.25 -5.45 6.42
N THR A 80 -0.05 -6.08 7.55
CA THR A 80 -0.32 -5.37 8.80
C THR A 80 0.98 -5.13 9.58
N LEU A 81 1.20 -3.88 9.99
CA LEU A 81 2.31 -3.49 10.84
C LEU A 81 2.00 -3.86 12.30
N GLY A 82 2.74 -4.83 12.85
CA GLY A 82 2.39 -5.51 14.10
C GLY A 82 2.20 -4.62 15.35
N SER A 83 2.95 -3.52 15.47
CA SER A 83 2.92 -2.70 16.70
C SER A 83 1.76 -1.71 16.79
N ASN A 84 1.19 -1.28 15.66
CA ASN A 84 0.14 -0.25 15.63
C ASN A 84 -1.11 -0.69 14.86
N GLN A 85 -1.10 -1.88 14.26
CA GLN A 85 -2.22 -2.45 13.50
C GLN A 85 -2.60 -1.61 12.27
N TRP A 86 -1.66 -0.88 11.67
CA TRP A 86 -1.90 -0.21 10.39
C TRP A 86 -1.65 -1.20 9.24
N ALA A 87 -2.51 -1.15 8.22
CA ALA A 87 -2.27 -1.88 6.98
C ALA A 87 -1.41 -1.02 6.05
N LEU A 88 -0.26 -1.53 5.65
CA LEU A 88 0.53 -0.99 4.55
C LEU A 88 0.13 -1.70 3.27
N ALA A 89 -0.45 -0.96 2.34
CA ALA A 89 -0.87 -1.44 1.05
C ALA A 89 0.03 -0.87 -0.06
N VAL A 90 0.47 -1.75 -0.96
CA VAL A 90 1.05 -1.42 -2.25
C VAL A 90 -0.06 -1.61 -3.29
N ILE A 91 -0.36 -0.56 -4.05
CA ILE A 91 -1.48 -0.50 -4.98
C ILE A 91 -0.94 -0.23 -6.37
N VAL A 92 -1.24 -1.12 -7.31
CA VAL A 92 -0.67 -1.10 -8.67
C VAL A 92 -1.75 -1.40 -9.69
N PRO A 93 -1.81 -0.73 -10.84
CA PRO A 93 -2.64 -1.18 -11.94
C PRO A 93 -2.24 -2.59 -12.40
N GLU A 94 -3.21 -3.44 -12.65
CA GLU A 94 -2.95 -4.84 -13.04
C GLU A 94 -2.15 -4.94 -14.34
N ASP A 95 -2.37 -4.03 -15.29
CA ASP A 95 -1.64 -3.92 -16.55
C ASP A 95 -0.19 -3.47 -16.39
N GLU A 96 0.15 -2.82 -15.27
CA GLU A 96 1.52 -2.44 -14.93
C GLU A 96 2.27 -3.51 -14.12
N MET A 97 1.56 -4.56 -13.67
CA MET A 97 2.22 -5.73 -13.07
C MET A 97 2.96 -6.56 -14.11
N ILE A 98 2.50 -6.52 -15.38
CA ILE A 98 3.13 -7.23 -16.50
C ILE A 98 4.09 -6.29 -17.22
N GLN A 99 5.25 -6.04 -16.60
CA GLN A 99 6.45 -5.63 -17.36
C GLN A 99 7.80 -5.85 -16.65
N LYS A 100 7.81 -6.38 -15.42
CA LYS A 100 9.05 -6.83 -14.76
C LYS A 100 8.78 -8.01 -13.83
N GLU A 101 8.71 -9.22 -14.40
CA GLU A 101 8.58 -10.49 -13.67
C GLU A 101 9.64 -10.73 -12.59
N GLY A 102 10.64 -9.86 -12.44
CA GLY A 102 11.60 -9.87 -11.33
C GLY A 102 11.28 -8.91 -10.18
N GLN A 103 10.89 -7.65 -10.43
CA GLN A 103 11.14 -6.57 -9.44
C GLN A 103 10.20 -6.53 -8.23
N ILE A 104 8.91 -6.85 -8.38
CA ILE A 104 7.94 -6.75 -7.28
C ILE A 104 8.24 -7.79 -6.18
N LYS A 105 8.67 -8.99 -6.55
CA LYS A 105 9.04 -10.06 -5.61
C LYS A 105 10.25 -9.67 -4.73
N TYR A 106 11.22 -8.94 -5.29
CA TYR A 106 12.40 -8.48 -4.53
C TYR A 106 12.08 -7.35 -3.57
N ILE A 107 11.14 -6.45 -3.90
CA ILE A 107 10.77 -5.34 -3.02
C ILE A 107 10.09 -5.88 -1.75
N SER A 108 9.11 -6.79 -1.89
CA SER A 108 8.44 -7.40 -0.75
C SER A 108 9.40 -8.19 0.15
N LEU A 109 10.32 -8.96 -0.45
CA LEU A 109 11.34 -9.72 0.29
C LEU A 109 12.35 -8.81 1.02
N SER A 110 12.75 -7.69 0.41
CA SER A 110 13.73 -6.77 1.02
C SER A 110 13.14 -6.04 2.23
N ILE A 111 11.86 -5.69 2.19
CA ILE A 111 11.17 -5.03 3.30
C ILE A 111 11.03 -5.99 4.50
N ILE A 112 10.75 -7.28 4.25
CA ILE A 112 10.67 -8.31 5.29
C ILE A 112 12.06 -8.55 5.91
N ALA A 113 13.10 -8.71 5.08
CA ALA A 113 14.46 -8.95 5.54
C ALA A 113 15.11 -7.78 6.29
N LEU A 114 14.68 -6.54 6.03
CA LEU A 114 15.12 -5.35 6.78
C LEU A 114 14.35 -5.13 8.08
N TRP A 115 13.25 -5.85 8.28
CA TRP A 115 12.37 -5.71 9.45
C TRP A 115 12.61 -6.80 10.51
N GLU A 116 13.27 -7.91 10.16
CA GLU A 116 13.84 -8.89 11.10
C GLU A 116 15.15 -8.43 11.75
#